data_AF-A0A8K0ERT2-F1
#
_entry.id   AF-A0A8K0ERT2-F1
#
_cell.length_a   1.000
_cell.length_b   1.000
_cell.length_c   1.000
_cell.angle_alpha   90.00
_cell.angle_beta   90.00
_cell.angle_gamma   90.00
#
_symmetry.space_group_name_H-M   'P 1'
#
loop_
_entity.id
_entity.type
_entity.pdbx_description
1 polymer ?
#
loop_
_entity_poly.entity_id
_entity_poly.type
_entity_poly.pdbx_seq_one_letter_code
_entity_poly.pdbx_strand_id
1 'polypeptide(L)'
;MDGVTSNAEETKGINERDVMLAAEVPKVEGPVTACDVEYRVYSSRWFILFVFCFLNLSNAMMWLTFAPISDYTAEFYNVTFDQVNWLSLVFMIVSIPLGVAATWLLDTLGLRPGVILAAWLNLVGAIVRLISAIPVIPESARFPVAITGQTLTALAQPFILEAPAKLAQLWFAENQRATANMIGSMSNPIGLLLANVISPAIVKSKADFLKVLGVYCAPAGVGVLLATFGVCSSVPPSPPTASAAATSETFWQGIKKIVKNLQYWILFTIFGVGLGLFNTLATILEQVLCPRGYDNVSIADVLTCIIPAYFLISLVCLLTPAAQLWLRPPTWSFHR
;
A
#
# COMPACT_ATOMS: atom_id res chain seq x y z
N MET A 1 25.15 89.69 -22.20
CA MET A 1 24.95 88.48 -21.39
C MET A 1 23.46 88.16 -21.41
N ASP A 2 22.86 88.01 -22.59
CA ASP A 2 22.94 86.84 -23.50
C ASP A 2 22.34 85.61 -22.79
N GLY A 3 21.15 85.09 -23.10
CA GLY A 3 20.13 85.47 -24.08
C GLY A 3 18.95 84.49 -24.05
N VAL A 4 17.88 84.86 -24.79
CA VAL A 4 16.92 84.00 -25.52
C VAL A 4 15.90 83.22 -24.65
N THR A 5 14.68 83.75 -24.39
CA THR A 5 13.40 83.56 -25.16
C THR A 5 13.08 82.09 -25.46
N SER A 6 11.90 81.50 -25.25
CA SER A 6 10.57 81.94 -25.67
C SER A 6 9.53 80.85 -25.29
N ASN A 7 8.39 81.31 -24.77
CA ASN A 7 6.99 80.90 -25.01
C ASN A 7 6.51 79.44 -24.95
N ALA A 8 5.43 79.32 -24.18
CA ALA A 8 4.36 78.36 -24.28
C ALA A 8 3.53 78.54 -25.57
N GLU A 9 3.08 77.42 -26.15
CA GLU A 9 1.91 77.23 -27.02
C GLU A 9 1.46 75.77 -26.78
N GLU A 10 0.30 75.50 -26.16
CA GLU A 10 -1.06 75.45 -26.72
C GLU A 10 -1.29 74.31 -27.75
N THR A 11 -1.75 73.19 -27.18
CA THR A 11 -2.76 72.19 -27.64
C THR A 11 -2.99 71.94 -29.14
N LYS A 12 -2.76 70.70 -29.60
CA LYS A 12 -3.49 70.15 -30.76
C LYS A 12 -3.54 68.61 -30.82
N GLY A 13 -4.77 68.11 -30.76
CA GLY A 13 -5.33 66.94 -31.46
C GLY A 13 -4.49 65.67 -31.61
N ILE A 14 -4.86 64.64 -30.84
CA ILE A 14 -4.43 63.25 -31.06
C ILE A 14 -5.10 62.73 -32.35
N ASN A 15 -4.31 62.38 -33.36
CA ASN A 15 -4.77 61.80 -34.61
C ASN A 15 -4.62 60.27 -34.52
N GLU A 16 -5.71 59.53 -34.69
CA GLU A 16 -5.81 58.07 -34.47
C GLU A 16 -4.99 57.20 -35.46
N ARG A 17 -4.16 57.80 -36.32
CA ARG A 17 -3.30 57.09 -37.27
C ARG A 17 -1.87 56.84 -36.78
N ASP A 18 -1.43 57.53 -35.72
CA ASP A 18 -0.08 57.36 -35.15
C ASP A 18 0.00 56.23 -34.10
N VAL A 19 -1.13 55.62 -33.72
CA VAL A 19 -1.19 54.51 -32.75
C VAL A 19 -0.97 53.13 -33.42
N MET A 20 -0.95 53.06 -34.74
CA MET A 20 -0.91 51.79 -35.49
C MET A 20 0.47 51.41 -36.08
N LEU A 21 1.54 52.18 -35.86
CA LEU A 21 2.85 51.95 -36.50
C LEU A 21 4.06 51.76 -35.56
N ALA A 22 3.86 51.59 -34.25
CA ALA A 22 4.97 51.36 -33.32
C ALA A 22 4.63 50.29 -32.27
N ALA A 23 4.53 49.05 -32.70
CA ALA A 23 4.65 47.88 -31.83
C ALA A 23 5.11 46.67 -32.65
N GLU A 24 6.24 46.83 -33.34
CA GLU A 24 6.95 45.71 -33.92
C GLU A 24 7.51 44.86 -32.77
N VAL A 25 6.91 43.68 -32.57
CA VAL A 25 7.29 42.71 -31.56
C VAL A 25 8.73 42.27 -31.83
N PRO A 26 9.70 42.49 -30.92
CA PRO A 26 11.03 41.95 -31.12
C PRO A 26 10.93 40.43 -31.03
N LYS A 27 11.24 39.77 -32.15
CA LYS A 27 11.33 38.33 -32.28
C LYS A 27 12.51 37.84 -31.44
N VAL A 28 12.26 37.47 -30.19
CA VAL A 28 13.26 36.81 -29.34
C VAL A 28 13.35 35.35 -29.78
N GLU A 29 14.16 35.09 -30.80
CA GLU A 29 14.68 33.75 -31.11
C GLU A 29 15.77 33.42 -30.08
N GLY A 30 15.33 32.85 -28.96
CA GLY A 30 16.18 32.19 -27.97
C GLY A 30 15.48 30.92 -27.49
N PRO A 31 16.21 29.84 -27.19
CA PRO A 31 15.58 28.63 -26.70
C PRO A 31 14.83 28.97 -25.41
N VAL A 32 13.53 28.70 -25.39
CA VAL A 32 12.72 28.73 -24.17
C VAL A 32 13.37 27.72 -23.22
N THR A 33 14.18 28.21 -22.29
CA THR A 33 14.67 27.39 -21.18
C THR A 33 13.42 26.93 -20.45
N ALA A 34 13.10 25.64 -20.60
CA ALA A 34 12.16 24.97 -19.73
C ALA A 34 12.52 25.36 -18.30
N CYS A 35 11.55 25.84 -17.51
CA CYS A 35 11.76 26.03 -16.08
C CYS A 35 12.49 24.80 -15.56
N ASP A 36 13.71 24.98 -15.07
CA ASP A 36 14.50 23.91 -14.46
C ASP A 36 13.70 23.43 -13.24
N VAL A 37 12.84 22.43 -13.45
CA VAL A 37 12.21 21.68 -12.36
C VAL A 37 13.35 20.93 -11.71
N GLU A 38 13.93 21.53 -10.67
CA GLU A 38 15.01 20.91 -9.91
C GLU A 38 14.43 19.68 -9.20
N TYR A 39 14.71 18.50 -9.76
CA TYR A 39 14.27 17.21 -9.24
C TYR A 39 15.01 16.90 -7.94
N ARG A 40 14.45 17.35 -6.81
CA ARG A 40 15.07 17.15 -5.49
C ARG A 40 14.56 15.89 -4.82
N VAL A 41 15.49 15.02 -4.43
CA VAL A 41 15.20 13.78 -3.72
C VAL A 41 15.39 14.00 -2.23
N TYR A 42 14.32 13.85 -1.43
CA TYR A 42 14.35 14.07 0.01
C TYR A 42 14.67 12.77 0.78
N SER A 43 15.52 12.85 1.81
CA SER A 43 15.82 11.71 2.71
C SER A 43 14.57 11.19 3.44
N SER A 44 13.55 12.04 3.61
CA SER A 44 12.26 11.70 4.21
C SER A 44 11.51 10.57 3.49
N ARG A 45 11.84 10.27 2.22
CA ARG A 45 11.23 9.15 1.46
C ARG A 45 11.46 7.78 2.10
N TRP A 46 12.62 7.58 2.72
CA TRP A 46 12.96 6.31 3.39
C TRP A 46 12.23 6.17 4.72
N PHE A 47 12.03 7.28 5.43
CA PHE A 47 11.20 7.30 6.62
C PHE A 47 9.74 7.00 6.28
N ILE A 48 9.20 7.62 5.22
CA ILE A 48 7.85 7.32 4.75
C ILE A 48 7.73 5.84 4.37
N LEU A 49 8.67 5.31 3.57
CA LEU A 49 8.71 3.87 3.25
C LEU A 49 8.73 3.01 4.51
N PHE A 50 9.52 3.35 5.53
CA PHE A 50 9.54 2.65 6.81
C PHE A 50 8.17 2.65 7.50
N VAL A 51 7.44 3.77 7.52
CA VAL A 51 6.09 3.83 8.08
C VAL A 51 5.14 2.88 7.34
N PHE A 52 5.22 2.84 6.00
CA PHE A 52 4.43 1.90 5.21
C PHE A 52 4.78 0.44 5.48
N CYS A 53 6.07 0.13 5.52
CA CYS A 53 6.55 -1.21 5.87
C CYS A 53 6.01 -1.64 7.25
N PHE A 54 6.06 -0.73 8.22
CA PHE A 54 5.58 -1.00 9.57
C PHE A 54 4.07 -1.24 9.65
N LEU A 55 3.27 -0.42 8.95
CA LEU A 55 1.82 -0.63 8.83
C LEU A 55 1.49 -1.95 8.13
N ASN A 56 2.23 -2.28 7.08
CA ASN A 56 2.05 -3.52 6.31
C ASN A 56 2.35 -4.75 7.15
N LEU A 57 3.46 -4.70 7.90
CA LEU A 57 3.82 -5.72 8.88
C LEU A 57 2.75 -5.86 9.97
N SER A 58 2.26 -4.75 10.53
CA SER A 58 1.21 -4.78 11.56
C SER A 58 -0.10 -5.38 11.06
N ASN A 59 -0.55 -5.03 9.85
CA ASN A 59 -1.78 -5.56 9.27
C ASN A 59 -1.65 -7.05 8.88
N ALA A 60 -0.51 -7.44 8.33
CA ALA A 60 -0.15 -8.83 8.05
C ALA A 60 -0.18 -9.70 9.33
N MET A 61 0.40 -9.18 10.41
CA MET A 61 0.38 -9.82 11.72
C MET A 61 -1.04 -10.03 12.26
N MET A 62 -1.90 -9.03 12.09
CA MET A 62 -3.31 -9.09 12.50
C MET A 62 -4.10 -10.13 11.71
N TRP A 63 -3.85 -10.23 10.41
CA TRP A 63 -4.53 -11.19 9.55
C TRP A 63 -4.32 -12.62 10.04
N LEU A 64 -3.07 -12.99 10.31
CA LEU A 64 -2.70 -14.38 10.63
C LEU A 64 -2.70 -14.72 12.12
N THR A 65 -3.10 -13.79 13.00
CA THR A 65 -2.99 -13.95 14.46
C THR A 65 -3.58 -15.26 15.00
N PHE A 66 -4.74 -15.68 14.47
CA PHE A 66 -5.54 -16.80 14.99
C PHE A 66 -5.23 -18.14 14.32
N ALA A 67 -4.65 -18.13 13.12
CA ALA A 67 -4.38 -19.34 12.35
C ALA A 67 -3.40 -20.34 13.03
N PRO A 68 -2.26 -19.93 13.62
CA PRO A 68 -1.32 -20.86 14.24
C PRO A 68 -1.74 -21.32 15.66
N ILE A 69 -2.87 -20.84 16.16
CA ILE A 69 -3.40 -21.13 17.49
C ILE A 69 -4.91 -21.45 17.37
N SER A 70 -5.28 -22.20 16.34
CA SER A 70 -6.69 -22.35 15.95
C SER A 70 -7.45 -23.18 16.98
N ASP A 71 -6.79 -24.19 17.57
CA ASP A 71 -7.32 -25.00 18.68
C ASP A 71 -7.71 -24.12 19.88
N TYR A 72 -6.78 -23.29 20.35
CA TYR A 72 -7.02 -22.40 21.48
C TYR A 72 -8.06 -21.32 21.14
N THR A 73 -8.13 -20.89 19.88
CA THR A 73 -9.12 -19.91 19.41
C THR A 73 -10.53 -20.50 19.42
N ALA A 74 -10.69 -21.71 18.91
CA ALA A 74 -11.94 -22.45 18.96
C ALA A 74 -12.39 -22.65 20.42
N GLU A 75 -11.45 -23.01 21.31
CA GLU A 75 -11.73 -23.24 22.72
C GLU A 75 -12.05 -21.97 23.52
N PHE A 76 -11.42 -20.83 23.20
CA PHE A 76 -11.64 -19.54 23.88
C PHE A 76 -12.96 -18.89 23.47
N TYR A 77 -13.28 -18.93 22.18
CA TYR A 77 -14.52 -18.35 21.65
C TYR A 77 -15.71 -19.31 21.69
N ASN A 78 -15.49 -20.59 22.04
CA ASN A 78 -16.49 -21.65 22.03
C ASN A 78 -17.17 -21.78 20.64
N VAL A 79 -16.34 -21.87 19.60
CA VAL A 79 -16.75 -21.91 18.18
C VAL A 79 -16.10 -23.08 17.44
N THR A 80 -16.63 -23.44 16.27
CA THR A 80 -16.04 -24.48 15.43
C THR A 80 -14.78 -23.99 14.69
N PHE A 81 -13.94 -24.91 14.23
CA PHE A 81 -12.79 -24.57 13.38
C PHE A 81 -13.19 -23.82 12.11
N ASP A 82 -14.34 -24.14 11.51
CA ASP A 82 -14.88 -23.40 10.37
C ASP A 82 -15.13 -21.93 10.70
N GLN A 83 -15.65 -21.64 11.89
CA GLN A 83 -15.84 -20.26 12.36
C GLN A 83 -14.50 -19.56 12.62
N VAL A 84 -13.48 -20.27 13.11
CA VAL A 84 -12.13 -19.71 13.22
C VAL A 84 -11.57 -19.36 11.84
N ASN A 85 -11.78 -20.21 10.84
CA ASN A 85 -11.34 -19.96 9.46
C ASN A 85 -11.96 -18.69 8.86
N TRP A 86 -13.19 -18.32 9.26
CA TRP A 86 -13.81 -17.07 8.84
C TRP A 86 -13.02 -15.81 9.26
N LEU A 87 -12.25 -15.86 10.35
CA LEU A 87 -11.39 -14.75 10.77
C LEU A 87 -10.26 -14.48 9.74
N SER A 88 -9.81 -15.51 9.01
CA SER A 88 -8.84 -15.34 7.92
C SER A 88 -9.51 -15.07 6.58
N LEU A 89 -10.66 -15.71 6.31
CA LEU A 89 -11.40 -15.55 5.06
C LEU A 89 -11.96 -14.13 4.88
N VAL A 90 -12.36 -13.46 5.97
CA VAL A 90 -12.89 -12.10 5.90
C VAL A 90 -11.88 -11.12 5.26
N PHE A 91 -10.58 -11.31 5.48
CA PHE A 91 -9.54 -10.53 4.80
C PHE A 91 -9.58 -10.70 3.29
N MET A 92 -9.74 -11.93 2.79
CA MET A 92 -9.82 -12.19 1.36
C MET A 92 -11.11 -11.62 0.76
N ILE A 93 -12.24 -11.84 1.42
CA ILE A 93 -13.56 -11.44 0.92
C ILE A 93 -13.69 -9.93 0.86
N VAL A 94 -13.22 -9.23 1.90
CA VAL A 94 -13.31 -7.77 2.01
C VAL A 94 -12.30 -7.10 1.08
N SER A 95 -11.08 -7.62 0.97
CA SER A 95 -10.03 -7.00 0.16
C SER A 95 -10.29 -7.03 -1.34
N ILE A 96 -11.05 -7.99 -1.87
CA ILE A 96 -11.36 -8.06 -3.31
C ILE A 96 -12.16 -6.83 -3.81
N PRO A 97 -13.38 -6.54 -3.30
CA PRO A 97 -14.15 -5.38 -3.75
C PRO A 97 -13.49 -4.06 -3.35
N LEU A 98 -12.85 -4.02 -2.17
CA LEU A 98 -12.18 -2.82 -1.70
C LEU A 98 -10.83 -2.57 -2.36
N GLY A 99 -10.20 -3.55 -3.00
CA GLY A 99 -8.99 -3.36 -3.79
C GLY A 99 -9.19 -2.29 -4.85
N VAL A 100 -10.20 -2.48 -5.70
CA VAL A 100 -10.56 -1.55 -6.77
C VAL A 100 -10.94 -0.17 -6.21
N ALA A 101 -11.75 -0.16 -5.14
CA ALA A 101 -12.18 1.09 -4.49
C ALA A 101 -11.00 1.84 -3.84
N ALA A 102 -10.07 1.11 -3.21
CA ALA A 102 -8.90 1.66 -2.55
C ALA A 102 -7.93 2.24 -3.58
N THR A 103 -7.69 1.57 -4.71
CA THR A 103 -6.88 2.12 -5.80
C THR A 103 -7.49 3.42 -6.33
N TRP A 104 -8.80 3.43 -6.59
CA TRP A 104 -9.50 4.65 -7.01
C TRP A 104 -9.39 5.77 -5.96
N LEU A 105 -9.54 5.45 -4.68
CA LEU A 105 -9.45 6.42 -3.60
C LEU A 105 -8.03 6.98 -3.43
N LEU A 106 -7.01 6.13 -3.54
CA LEU A 106 -5.59 6.52 -3.51
C LEU A 106 -5.20 7.37 -4.73
N ASP A 107 -5.83 7.13 -5.88
CA ASP A 107 -5.65 7.93 -7.10
C ASP A 107 -6.30 9.31 -6.99
N THR A 108 -7.47 9.41 -6.35
CA THR A 108 -8.28 10.64 -6.28
C THR A 108 -7.97 11.53 -5.08
N LEU A 109 -7.91 10.96 -3.87
CA LEU A 109 -7.65 11.69 -2.63
C LEU A 109 -6.15 11.78 -2.30
N GLY A 110 -5.32 10.97 -2.97
CA GLY A 110 -3.89 10.92 -2.77
C GLY A 110 -3.46 9.99 -1.64
N LEU A 111 -2.13 9.90 -1.46
CA LEU A 111 -1.50 8.88 -0.63
C LEU A 111 -1.74 9.09 0.89
N ARG A 112 -1.62 10.33 1.40
CA ARG A 112 -1.72 10.58 2.86
C ARG A 112 -3.09 10.25 3.45
N PRO A 113 -4.23 10.69 2.88
CA PRO A 113 -5.54 10.34 3.43
C PRO A 113 -5.80 8.83 3.46
N GLY A 114 -5.39 8.11 2.40
CA GLY A 114 -5.54 6.65 2.34
C GLY A 114 -4.75 5.93 3.43
N VAL A 115 -3.51 6.38 3.70
CA VAL A 115 -2.66 5.80 4.76
C VAL A 115 -3.18 6.06 6.14
N ILE A 116 -3.60 7.29 6.41
CA ILE A 116 -4.16 7.67 7.71
C ILE A 116 -5.43 6.86 7.95
N LEU A 117 -6.33 6.78 6.95
CA LEU A 117 -7.53 5.95 7.03
C LEU A 117 -7.19 4.49 7.34
N ALA A 118 -6.22 3.92 6.61
CA ALA A 118 -5.82 2.54 6.81
C ALA A 118 -5.22 2.29 8.20
N ALA A 119 -4.35 3.18 8.67
CA ALA A 119 -3.76 3.09 9.99
C ALA A 119 -4.84 3.13 11.08
N TRP A 120 -5.79 4.06 10.99
CA TRP A 120 -6.91 4.15 11.92
C TRP A 120 -7.81 2.92 11.88
N LEU A 121 -8.19 2.44 10.70
CA LEU A 121 -8.97 1.20 10.56
C LEU A 121 -8.25 0.01 11.20
N ASN A 122 -6.93 -0.09 11.00
CA ASN A 122 -6.10 -1.14 11.59
C ASN A 122 -6.06 -1.05 13.12
N LEU A 123 -5.90 0.16 13.69
CA LEU A 123 -5.91 0.36 15.14
C LEU A 123 -7.29 0.13 15.76
N VAL A 124 -8.35 0.70 15.18
CA VAL A 124 -9.71 0.51 15.69
C VAL A 124 -10.09 -0.98 15.63
N GLY A 125 -9.75 -1.66 14.53
CA GLY A 125 -9.95 -3.10 14.43
C GLY A 125 -9.17 -3.89 15.48
N ALA A 126 -7.92 -3.51 15.77
CA ALA A 126 -7.12 -4.11 16.84
C ALA A 126 -7.72 -3.89 18.23
N ILE A 127 -8.22 -2.68 18.53
CA ILE A 127 -8.88 -2.36 19.80
C ILE A 127 -10.18 -3.15 19.94
N VAL A 128 -11.01 -3.22 18.90
CA VAL A 128 -12.26 -4.00 18.91
C VAL A 128 -11.96 -5.48 19.15
N ARG A 129 -10.91 -6.02 18.53
CA ARG A 129 -10.43 -7.39 18.83
C ARG A 129 -9.94 -7.51 20.27
N LEU A 130 -9.23 -6.52 20.81
CA LEU A 130 -8.82 -6.56 22.22
C LEU A 130 -10.03 -6.59 23.16
N ILE A 131 -11.07 -5.84 22.84
CA ILE A 131 -12.32 -5.80 23.61
C ILE A 131 -13.00 -7.18 23.65
N SER A 132 -12.92 -7.98 22.58
CA SER A 132 -13.52 -9.33 22.57
C SER A 132 -12.91 -10.29 23.60
N ALA A 133 -11.70 -10.01 24.11
CA ALA A 133 -11.05 -10.81 25.13
C ALA A 133 -11.18 -10.25 26.56
N ILE A 134 -11.89 -9.13 26.76
CA ILE A 134 -12.11 -8.56 28.09
C ILE A 134 -13.12 -9.42 28.86
N PRO A 135 -12.85 -9.77 30.15
CA PRO A 135 -13.72 -10.64 30.94
C PRO A 135 -15.17 -10.14 31.10
N VAL A 136 -15.40 -8.84 30.98
CA VAL A 136 -16.71 -8.18 31.08
C VAL A 136 -17.63 -8.52 29.89
N ILE A 137 -17.08 -8.92 28.75
CA ILE A 137 -17.87 -9.25 27.56
C ILE A 137 -18.47 -10.67 27.70
N PRO A 138 -19.80 -10.82 27.50
CA PRO A 138 -20.47 -12.12 27.50
C PRO A 138 -19.86 -13.07 26.47
N GLU A 139 -19.74 -14.36 26.80
CA GLU A 139 -19.13 -15.36 25.93
C GLU A 139 -19.77 -15.41 24.54
N SER A 140 -21.10 -15.29 24.47
CA SER A 140 -21.86 -15.25 23.20
C SER A 140 -21.53 -14.06 22.31
N ALA A 141 -21.05 -12.95 22.88
CA ALA A 141 -20.71 -11.74 22.14
C ALA A 141 -19.22 -11.67 21.75
N ARG A 142 -18.35 -12.52 22.31
CA ARG A 142 -16.89 -12.46 22.07
C ARG A 142 -16.54 -12.70 20.61
N PHE A 143 -17.05 -13.77 20.00
CA PHE A 143 -16.72 -14.07 18.60
C PHE A 143 -17.27 -13.01 17.61
N PRO A 144 -18.55 -12.57 17.71
CA PRO A 144 -19.06 -11.46 16.91
C PRO A 144 -18.25 -10.16 17.02
N VAL A 145 -17.78 -9.81 18.22
CA VAL A 145 -16.90 -8.65 18.42
C VAL A 145 -15.54 -8.88 17.77
N ALA A 146 -14.96 -10.07 17.93
CA ALA A 146 -13.67 -10.41 17.33
C ALA A 146 -13.72 -10.32 15.79
N ILE A 147 -14.74 -10.90 15.15
CA ILE A 147 -14.89 -10.87 13.69
C ILE A 147 -15.21 -9.47 13.18
N THR A 148 -15.90 -8.64 13.97
CA THR A 148 -16.11 -7.22 13.63
C THR A 148 -14.79 -6.47 13.59
N GLY A 149 -13.94 -6.63 14.62
CA GLY A 149 -12.61 -6.03 14.63
C GLY A 149 -11.71 -6.59 13.51
N GLN A 150 -11.78 -7.90 13.23
CA GLN A 150 -11.10 -8.54 12.11
C GLN A 150 -11.53 -7.95 10.76
N THR A 151 -12.83 -7.69 10.59
CA THR A 151 -13.38 -7.03 9.39
C THR A 151 -12.82 -5.62 9.23
N LEU A 152 -12.75 -4.83 10.30
CA LEU A 152 -12.16 -3.48 10.26
C LEU A 152 -10.68 -3.51 9.85
N THR A 153 -9.91 -4.48 10.37
CA THR A 153 -8.51 -4.67 9.95
C THR A 153 -8.40 -5.13 8.49
N ALA A 154 -9.37 -5.90 7.99
CA ALA A 154 -9.44 -6.30 6.59
C ALA A 154 -9.75 -5.10 5.66
N LEU A 155 -10.62 -4.17 6.07
CA LEU A 155 -10.89 -2.94 5.32
C LEU A 155 -9.63 -2.09 5.10
N ALA A 156 -8.66 -2.16 6.03
CA ALA A 156 -7.39 -1.44 5.94
C ALA A 156 -6.42 -2.07 4.92
N GLN A 157 -6.51 -3.38 4.71
CA GLN A 157 -5.50 -4.15 3.98
C GLN A 157 -5.25 -3.64 2.54
N PRO A 158 -6.27 -3.34 1.71
CA PRO A 158 -6.04 -2.84 0.36
C PRO A 158 -5.22 -1.55 0.31
N PHE A 159 -5.53 -0.59 1.20
CA PHE A 159 -4.80 0.67 1.27
C PHE A 159 -3.34 0.48 1.67
N ILE A 160 -3.04 -0.56 2.44
CA ILE A 160 -1.72 -0.88 2.96
C ILE A 160 -0.89 -1.69 1.93
N LEU A 161 -1.53 -2.58 1.17
CA LEU A 161 -0.87 -3.40 0.15
C LEU A 161 -0.58 -2.64 -1.16
N GLU A 162 -1.46 -1.73 -1.56
CA GLU A 162 -1.29 -0.94 -2.79
C GLU A 162 -0.34 0.25 -2.62
N ALA A 163 -0.13 0.63 -1.36
CA ALA A 163 0.66 1.78 -0.98
C ALA A 163 2.14 1.76 -1.43
N PRO A 164 2.92 0.66 -1.28
CA PRO A 164 4.31 0.59 -1.75
C PRO A 164 4.48 0.94 -3.23
N ALA A 165 3.58 0.47 -4.09
CA ALA A 165 3.65 0.73 -5.53
C ALA A 165 3.42 2.22 -5.83
N LYS A 166 2.39 2.80 -5.20
CA LYS A 166 2.06 4.23 -5.31
C LYS A 166 3.19 5.11 -4.76
N LEU A 167 3.75 4.74 -3.60
CA LEU A 167 4.86 5.45 -2.97
C LEU A 167 6.12 5.42 -3.84
N ALA A 168 6.48 4.25 -4.36
CA ALA A 168 7.64 4.08 -5.23
C ALA A 168 7.51 4.99 -6.47
N GLN A 169 6.34 5.06 -7.08
CA GLN A 169 6.09 5.95 -8.21
C GLN A 169 6.23 7.44 -7.87
N LEU A 170 5.70 7.87 -6.71
CA LEU A 170 5.62 9.28 -6.33
C LEU A 170 6.89 9.83 -5.68
N TRP A 171 7.63 9.04 -4.90
CA TRP A 171 8.73 9.51 -4.04
C TRP A 171 10.11 8.99 -4.44
N PHE A 172 10.21 7.99 -5.31
CA PHE A 172 11.48 7.40 -5.74
C PHE A 172 11.76 7.65 -7.22
N ALA A 173 13.03 7.91 -7.53
CA ALA A 173 13.54 7.99 -8.89
C ALA A 173 13.40 6.63 -9.61
N GLU A 174 13.26 6.64 -10.93
CA GLU A 174 12.94 5.46 -11.76
C GLU A 174 13.84 4.24 -11.46
N ASN A 175 15.14 4.46 -11.31
CA ASN A 175 16.13 3.43 -10.98
C ASN A 175 15.98 2.82 -9.57
N GLN A 176 15.25 3.46 -8.66
CA GLN A 176 15.05 3.02 -7.28
C GLN A 176 13.60 2.58 -6.99
N ARG A 177 12.66 2.77 -7.93
CA ARG A 177 11.25 2.42 -7.73
C ARG A 177 11.04 0.94 -7.48
N ALA A 178 11.69 0.08 -8.26
CA ALA A 178 11.57 -1.36 -8.12
C ALA A 178 12.05 -1.84 -6.73
N THR A 179 13.20 -1.35 -6.27
CA THR A 179 13.75 -1.67 -4.95
C THR A 179 12.87 -1.16 -3.82
N ALA A 180 12.36 0.08 -3.91
CA ALA A 180 11.47 0.64 -2.89
C ALA A 180 10.15 -0.14 -2.80
N ASN A 181 9.54 -0.46 -3.93
CA ASN A 181 8.33 -1.27 -3.99
C ASN A 181 8.58 -2.66 -3.38
N MET A 182 9.69 -3.30 -3.76
CA MET A 182 10.11 -4.60 -3.22
C MET A 182 10.25 -4.58 -1.70
N ILE A 183 10.95 -3.59 -1.13
CA ILE A 183 11.11 -3.45 0.33
C ILE A 183 9.74 -3.30 1.01
N GLY A 184 8.86 -2.47 0.45
CA GLY A 184 7.50 -2.30 0.97
C GLY A 184 6.68 -3.58 0.92
N SER A 185 6.65 -4.26 -0.23
CA SER A 185 5.90 -5.51 -0.41
C SER A 185 6.44 -6.67 0.45
N MET A 186 7.75 -6.73 0.72
CA MET A 186 8.36 -7.75 1.58
C MET A 186 7.96 -7.62 3.06
N SER A 187 7.42 -6.47 3.47
CA SER A 187 6.97 -6.28 4.85
C SER A 187 5.75 -7.15 5.20
N ASN A 188 4.93 -7.50 4.19
CA ASN A 188 3.77 -8.37 4.38
C ASN A 188 4.17 -9.78 4.85
N PRO A 189 4.98 -10.55 4.09
CA PRO A 189 5.47 -11.86 4.54
C PRO A 189 6.20 -11.84 5.87
N ILE A 190 6.98 -10.79 6.16
CA ILE A 190 7.64 -10.66 7.47
C ILE A 190 6.59 -10.58 8.59
N GLY A 191 5.47 -9.88 8.38
CA GLY A 191 4.37 -9.85 9.34
C GLY A 191 3.68 -11.20 9.51
N LEU A 192 3.42 -11.94 8.42
CA LEU A 192 2.89 -13.31 8.49
C LEU A 192 3.83 -14.24 9.27
N LEU A 193 5.14 -14.11 9.02
CA LEU A 193 6.16 -14.89 9.72
C LEU A 193 6.14 -14.60 11.22
N LEU A 194 6.15 -13.32 11.60
CA LEU A 194 6.11 -12.91 13.00
C LEU A 194 4.82 -13.41 13.68
N ALA A 195 3.68 -13.40 13.00
CA ALA A 195 2.45 -13.94 13.58
C ALA A 195 2.54 -15.44 13.88
N ASN A 196 3.14 -16.21 12.98
CA ASN A 196 3.34 -17.65 13.19
C ASN A 196 4.27 -17.95 14.37
N VAL A 197 5.24 -17.09 14.67
CA VAL A 197 6.14 -17.30 15.81
C VAL A 197 5.55 -16.75 17.11
N ILE A 198 5.02 -15.53 17.08
CA ILE A 198 4.57 -14.80 18.26
C ILE A 198 3.29 -15.41 18.85
N SER A 199 2.31 -15.77 18.02
CA SER A 199 1.04 -16.32 18.50
C SER A 199 1.21 -17.60 19.33
N PRO A 200 1.86 -18.68 18.82
CA PRO A 200 2.06 -19.90 19.61
C PRO A 200 3.12 -19.74 20.70
N ALA A 201 4.02 -18.75 20.64
CA ALA A 201 4.94 -18.46 21.74
C ALA A 201 4.21 -17.88 22.96
N ILE A 202 3.20 -17.03 22.74
CA ILE A 202 2.44 -16.37 23.82
C ILE A 202 1.29 -17.24 24.31
N VAL A 203 0.51 -17.83 23.40
CA VAL A 203 -0.72 -18.55 23.76
C VAL A 203 -0.39 -19.98 24.14
N LYS A 204 -0.37 -20.24 25.44
CA LYS A 204 -0.29 -21.59 26.03
C LYS A 204 -1.58 -22.01 26.72
N SER A 205 -2.47 -21.05 26.97
CA SER A 205 -3.75 -21.26 27.64
C SER A 205 -4.79 -20.21 27.23
N LYS A 206 -6.07 -20.43 27.54
CA LYS A 206 -7.16 -19.46 27.33
C LYS A 206 -6.91 -18.10 27.96
N ALA A 207 -6.21 -18.06 29.09
CA ALA A 207 -5.94 -16.82 29.83
C ALA A 207 -4.99 -15.88 29.07
N ASP A 208 -4.26 -16.39 28.07
CA ASP A 208 -3.27 -15.63 27.31
C ASP A 208 -3.88 -14.87 26.12
N PHE A 209 -5.17 -15.05 25.82
CA PHE A 209 -5.85 -14.37 24.71
C PHE A 209 -5.82 -12.85 24.82
N LEU A 210 -6.00 -12.32 26.03
CA LEU A 210 -5.90 -10.88 26.26
C LEU A 210 -4.47 -10.37 26.01
N LYS A 211 -3.46 -11.15 26.40
CA LYS A 211 -2.05 -10.80 26.22
C LYS A 211 -1.66 -10.78 24.75
N VAL A 212 -2.01 -11.83 24.00
CA VAL A 212 -1.67 -11.92 22.58
C VAL A 212 -2.33 -10.77 21.80
N LEU A 213 -3.61 -10.49 22.02
CA LEU A 213 -4.32 -9.39 21.36
C LEU A 213 -3.77 -8.02 21.76
N GLY A 214 -3.34 -7.85 23.02
CA GLY A 214 -2.65 -6.64 23.48
C GLY A 214 -1.31 -6.43 22.78
N VAL A 215 -0.53 -7.50 22.59
CA VAL A 215 0.74 -7.47 21.85
C VAL A 215 0.51 -7.06 20.39
N TYR A 216 -0.53 -7.55 19.72
CA TYR A 216 -0.88 -7.13 18.36
C TYR A 216 -1.44 -5.70 18.26
N CYS A 217 -2.03 -5.18 19.34
CA CYS A 217 -2.51 -3.80 19.40
C CYS A 217 -1.36 -2.77 19.47
N ALA A 218 -0.21 -3.13 20.05
CA ALA A 218 0.93 -2.22 20.19
C ALA A 218 1.53 -1.77 18.83
N PRO A 219 1.86 -2.67 17.89
CA PRO A 219 2.26 -2.27 16.53
C PRO A 219 1.19 -1.44 15.81
N ALA A 220 -0.09 -1.71 16.05
CA ALA A 220 -1.17 -0.90 15.46
C ALA A 220 -1.14 0.55 15.96
N GLY A 221 -0.97 0.73 17.27
CA GLY A 221 -0.89 2.05 17.91
C GLY A 221 0.32 2.84 17.44
N VAL A 222 1.50 2.20 17.43
CA VAL A 222 2.72 2.80 16.90
C VAL A 222 2.54 3.16 15.42
N GLY A 223 1.88 2.30 14.63
CA GLY A 223 1.60 2.53 13.22
C GLY A 223 0.74 3.78 12.99
N VAL A 224 -0.31 3.98 13.78
CA VAL A 224 -1.15 5.20 13.70
C VAL A 224 -0.37 6.45 14.08
N LEU A 225 0.45 6.39 15.14
CA LEU A 225 1.27 7.53 15.55
C LEU A 225 2.27 7.89 14.44
N LEU A 226 2.98 6.90 13.90
CA LEU A 226 3.90 7.09 12.79
C LEU A 226 3.21 7.59 11.51
N ALA A 227 2.02 7.09 11.19
CA ALA A 227 1.25 7.56 10.05
C ALA A 227 0.77 9.00 10.22
N THR A 228 0.24 9.33 11.40
CA THR A 228 -0.39 10.64 11.67
C THR A 228 0.66 11.74 11.81
N PHE A 229 1.75 11.48 12.53
CA PHE A 229 2.80 12.47 12.77
C PHE A 229 3.93 12.41 11.73
N GLY A 230 4.15 11.25 11.11
CA GLY A 230 5.26 11.03 10.18
C GLY A 230 4.95 11.28 8.71
N VAL A 231 3.69 11.11 8.28
CA VAL A 231 3.28 11.34 6.88
C VAL A 231 2.71 12.74 6.74
N CYS A 232 3.60 13.73 6.56
CA CYS A 232 3.20 15.14 6.48
C CYS A 232 2.65 15.57 5.10
N SER A 233 2.95 14.84 4.01
CA SER A 233 2.55 15.23 2.65
C SER A 233 2.26 14.02 1.75
N SER A 234 1.18 14.08 0.95
CA SER A 234 0.82 13.03 -0.01
C SER A 234 1.77 12.94 -1.21
N VAL A 235 2.41 14.07 -1.54
CA VAL A 235 3.28 14.25 -2.70
C VAL A 235 4.51 15.02 -2.22
N PRO A 236 5.73 14.70 -2.68
CA PRO A 236 6.89 15.52 -2.35
C PRO A 236 6.70 16.97 -2.88
N PRO A 237 7.27 18.00 -2.21
CA PRO A 237 7.12 19.41 -2.60
C PRO A 237 7.59 19.72 -4.03
N SER A 238 8.47 18.88 -4.57
CA SER A 238 8.91 18.86 -5.97
C SER A 238 8.79 17.41 -6.48
N PRO A 239 8.16 17.17 -7.64
CA PRO A 239 8.09 15.82 -8.21
C PRO A 239 9.52 15.32 -8.48
N PRO A 240 9.85 14.04 -8.23
CA PRO A 240 11.21 13.51 -8.40
C PRO A 240 11.56 13.12 -9.85
N THR A 241 10.61 13.14 -10.79
CA THR A 241 10.86 12.79 -12.21
C THR A 241 9.78 13.37 -13.14
N ALA A 242 10.09 13.63 -14.42
CA ALA A 242 9.13 14.06 -15.45
C ALA A 242 7.92 13.12 -15.60
N SER A 243 8.10 11.81 -15.38
CA SER A 243 7.01 10.82 -15.35
C SER A 243 6.08 10.96 -14.13
N ALA A 244 6.54 11.55 -13.02
CA ALA A 244 5.68 11.90 -11.88
C ALA A 244 4.97 13.25 -12.07
N ALA A 245 5.46 14.09 -12.98
CA ALA A 245 4.82 15.34 -13.42
C ALA A 245 3.81 15.13 -14.57
N ALA A 246 3.92 14.01 -15.31
CA ALA A 246 2.92 13.61 -16.29
C ALA A 246 1.63 13.19 -15.58
N THR A 247 0.50 13.78 -15.96
CA THR A 247 -0.83 13.38 -15.48
C THR A 247 -1.07 11.91 -15.79
N SER A 248 -1.16 11.08 -14.75
CA SER A 248 -1.56 9.68 -14.87
C SER A 248 -2.88 9.59 -15.65
N GLU A 249 -3.01 8.58 -16.51
CA GLU A 249 -4.30 8.29 -17.15
C GLU A 249 -5.38 8.11 -16.08
N THR A 250 -6.61 8.56 -16.39
CA THR A 250 -7.72 8.41 -15.44
C THR A 250 -7.99 6.93 -15.15
N PHE A 251 -8.20 6.59 -13.87
CA PHE A 251 -8.39 5.22 -13.37
C PHE A 251 -9.28 4.35 -14.26
N TRP A 252 -10.43 4.88 -14.68
CA TRP A 252 -11.41 4.16 -15.51
C TRP A 252 -10.92 3.89 -16.95
N GLN A 253 -10.11 4.77 -17.51
CA GLN A 253 -9.48 4.54 -18.82
C GLN A 253 -8.40 3.46 -18.72
N GLY A 254 -7.63 3.46 -17.63
CA GLY A 254 -6.67 2.40 -17.30
C GLY A 254 -7.33 1.03 -17.20
N ILE A 255 -8.42 0.90 -16.42
CA ILE A 255 -9.18 -0.36 -16.30
C ILE A 255 -9.65 -0.85 -17.68
N LYS A 256 -10.22 0.03 -18.52
CA LYS A 256 -10.70 -0.35 -19.86
C LYS A 256 -9.58 -0.88 -20.75
N LYS A 257 -8.36 -0.38 -20.62
CA LYS A 257 -7.19 -0.88 -21.37
C LYS A 257 -6.71 -2.22 -20.83
N ILE A 258 -6.64 -2.37 -19.51
CA ILE A 258 -6.19 -3.59 -18.83
C ILE A 258 -7.12 -4.77 -19.12
N VAL A 259 -8.43 -4.56 -19.03
CA VAL A 259 -9.44 -5.62 -19.28
C VAL A 259 -9.37 -6.15 -20.73
N LYS A 260 -8.92 -5.34 -21.68
CA LYS A 260 -8.76 -5.74 -23.09
C LYS A 260 -7.44 -6.45 -23.38
N ASN A 261 -6.52 -6.54 -22.41
CA ASN A 261 -5.18 -7.08 -22.59
C ASN A 261 -5.14 -8.56 -22.18
N LEU A 262 -4.81 -9.45 -23.12
CA LEU A 262 -4.74 -10.90 -22.85
C LEU A 262 -3.56 -11.27 -21.93
N GLN A 263 -2.42 -10.59 -22.08
CA GLN A 263 -1.24 -10.82 -21.24
C GLN A 263 -1.56 -10.52 -19.76
N TYR A 264 -2.37 -9.50 -19.50
CA TYR A 264 -2.87 -9.22 -18.16
C TYR A 264 -3.68 -10.39 -17.59
N TRP A 265 -4.61 -10.97 -18.35
CA TRP A 265 -5.43 -12.09 -17.87
C TRP A 265 -4.62 -13.36 -17.59
N ILE A 266 -3.59 -13.63 -18.41
CA ILE A 266 -2.66 -14.74 -18.19
C ILE A 266 -1.90 -14.53 -16.87
N LEU A 267 -1.33 -13.33 -16.67
CA LEU A 267 -0.61 -12.99 -15.44
C LEU A 267 -1.51 -13.01 -14.21
N PHE A 268 -2.71 -12.43 -14.32
CA PHE A 268 -3.73 -12.41 -13.26
C PHE A 268 -4.09 -13.83 -12.81
N THR A 269 -4.33 -14.74 -13.76
CA THR A 269 -4.73 -16.11 -13.45
C THR A 269 -3.59 -16.90 -12.80
N ILE A 270 -2.39 -16.87 -13.38
CA ILE A 270 -1.24 -17.63 -12.85
C ILE A 270 -0.85 -17.12 -11.46
N PHE A 271 -0.72 -15.81 -11.31
CA PHE A 271 -0.35 -15.20 -10.03
C PHE A 271 -1.45 -15.40 -8.97
N GLY A 272 -2.72 -15.21 -9.35
CA GLY A 272 -3.86 -15.39 -8.47
C GLY A 272 -3.98 -16.82 -7.93
N VAL A 273 -3.82 -17.83 -8.79
CA VAL A 273 -3.84 -19.25 -8.37
C VAL A 273 -2.66 -19.54 -7.42
N GLY A 274 -1.46 -19.08 -7.76
CA GLY A 274 -0.28 -19.27 -6.92
C GLY A 274 -0.43 -18.63 -5.53
N LEU A 275 -0.95 -17.40 -5.47
CA LEU A 275 -1.18 -16.69 -4.22
C LEU A 275 -2.32 -17.31 -3.40
N GLY A 276 -3.39 -17.76 -4.05
CA GLY A 276 -4.51 -18.45 -3.41
C GLY A 276 -4.10 -19.78 -2.77
N LEU A 277 -3.32 -20.59 -3.49
CA LEU A 277 -2.78 -21.85 -2.96
C LEU A 277 -1.90 -21.60 -1.72
N PHE A 278 -0.99 -20.62 -1.80
CA PHE A 278 -0.12 -20.25 -0.69
C PHE A 278 -0.93 -19.83 0.55
N ASN A 279 -1.91 -18.93 0.39
CA ASN A 279 -2.70 -18.45 1.52
C ASN A 279 -3.60 -19.52 2.13
N THR A 280 -4.12 -20.43 1.31
CA THR A 280 -4.93 -21.56 1.79
C THR A 280 -4.06 -22.49 2.64
N LEU A 281 -2.88 -22.85 2.15
CA LEU A 281 -1.92 -23.66 2.92
C LEU A 281 -1.54 -22.96 4.22
N ALA A 282 -1.20 -21.66 4.19
CA ALA A 282 -0.84 -20.90 5.39
C ALA A 282 -1.96 -20.84 6.44
N THR A 283 -3.23 -20.89 6.02
CA THR A 283 -4.38 -20.80 6.93
C THR A 283 -4.73 -22.14 7.57
N ILE A 284 -4.66 -23.24 6.81
CA ILE A 284 -5.19 -24.55 7.25
C ILE A 284 -4.07 -25.48 7.75
N LEU A 285 -2.79 -25.11 7.62
CA LEU A 285 -1.68 -26.01 7.95
C LEU A 285 -1.74 -26.55 9.39
N GLU A 286 -2.08 -25.69 10.36
CA GLU A 286 -2.19 -26.11 11.76
C GLU A 286 -3.27 -27.17 11.96
N GLN A 287 -4.45 -26.99 11.37
CA GLN A 287 -5.56 -27.96 11.41
C GLN A 287 -5.20 -29.30 10.73
N VAL A 288 -4.28 -29.29 9.75
CA VAL A 288 -3.83 -30.52 9.07
C VAL A 288 -2.78 -31.28 9.89
N LEU A 289 -1.92 -30.57 10.62
CA LEU A 289 -0.77 -31.16 11.31
C LEU A 289 -1.05 -31.47 12.78
N CYS A 290 -1.91 -30.72 13.46
CA CYS A 290 -2.26 -30.95 14.87
C CYS A 290 -2.84 -32.37 15.10
N PRO A 291 -3.79 -32.89 14.29
CA PRO A 291 -4.30 -34.26 14.46
C PRO A 291 -3.25 -35.36 14.24
N ARG A 292 -2.10 -35.03 13.62
CA ARG A 292 -0.98 -35.96 13.42
C ARG A 292 0.02 -35.97 14.57
N GLY A 293 -0.25 -35.22 15.64
CA GLY A 293 0.59 -35.17 16.84
C GLY A 293 1.74 -34.17 16.76
N TYR A 294 1.74 -33.25 15.78
CA TYR A 294 2.69 -32.14 15.76
C TYR A 294 2.24 -31.05 16.73
N ASP A 295 3.18 -30.47 17.46
CA ASP A 295 2.93 -29.31 18.30
C ASP A 295 2.89 -28.01 17.48
N ASN A 296 2.18 -27.00 17.99
CA ASN A 296 2.01 -25.72 17.29
C ASN A 296 3.34 -25.01 17.03
N VAL A 297 4.39 -25.33 17.80
CA VAL A 297 5.74 -24.79 17.61
C VAL A 297 6.41 -25.42 16.39
N SER A 298 6.41 -26.75 16.24
CA SER A 298 6.96 -27.39 15.03
C SER A 298 6.21 -26.95 13.76
N ILE A 299 4.89 -26.73 13.85
CA ILE A 299 4.09 -26.26 12.72
C ILE A 299 4.48 -24.82 12.34
N ALA A 300 4.67 -23.95 13.33
CA ALA A 300 5.17 -22.59 13.13
C ALA A 300 6.57 -22.58 12.48
N ASP A 301 7.45 -23.50 12.87
CA ASP A 301 8.79 -23.62 12.28
C ASP A 301 8.74 -24.03 10.79
N VAL A 302 7.80 -24.92 10.42
CA VAL A 302 7.57 -25.29 9.02
C VAL A 302 7.07 -24.10 8.20
N LEU A 303 6.10 -23.34 8.70
CA LEU A 303 5.61 -22.12 8.04
C LEU A 303 6.71 -21.07 7.92
N THR A 304 7.56 -20.97 8.95
CA THR A 304 8.73 -20.09 8.98
C THR A 304 9.73 -20.44 7.87
N CYS A 305 9.80 -21.70 7.43
CA CYS A 305 10.62 -22.09 6.28
C CYS A 305 9.92 -21.85 4.93
N ILE A 306 8.62 -22.14 4.84
CA ILE A 306 7.86 -22.08 3.57
C ILE A 306 7.64 -20.64 3.10
N ILE A 307 7.29 -19.73 4.03
CA ILE A 307 6.96 -18.34 3.69
C ILE A 307 8.17 -17.65 3.01
N PRO A 308 9.38 -17.61 3.60
CA PRO A 308 10.53 -17.00 2.94
C PRO A 308 10.89 -17.68 1.61
N ALA A 309 10.79 -19.01 1.52
CA ALA A 309 11.09 -19.74 0.28
C ALA A 309 10.16 -19.32 -0.87
N TYR A 310 8.85 -19.25 -0.63
CA TYR A 310 7.86 -18.82 -1.63
C TYR A 310 8.12 -17.39 -2.12
N PHE A 311 8.43 -16.48 -1.19
CA PHE A 311 8.68 -15.08 -1.53
C PHE A 311 10.06 -14.86 -2.17
N LEU A 312 11.08 -15.62 -1.80
CA LEU A 312 12.38 -15.62 -2.48
C LEU A 312 12.26 -16.12 -3.92
N ILE A 313 11.49 -17.17 -4.16
CA ILE A 313 11.20 -17.66 -5.52
C ILE A 313 10.48 -16.58 -6.33
N SER A 314 9.44 -15.97 -5.76
CA SER A 314 8.69 -14.88 -6.40
C SER A 314 9.59 -13.68 -6.71
N LEU A 315 10.51 -13.35 -5.80
CA LEU A 315 11.48 -12.28 -5.94
C LEU A 315 12.49 -12.57 -7.06
N VAL A 316 13.06 -13.78 -7.09
CA VAL A 316 14.00 -14.20 -8.13
C VAL A 316 13.33 -14.19 -9.51
N CYS A 317 12.08 -14.63 -9.60
CA CYS A 317 11.27 -14.56 -10.82
C CYS A 317 11.02 -13.10 -11.29
N LEU A 318 10.80 -12.16 -10.38
CA LEU A 318 10.61 -10.74 -10.70
C LEU A 318 11.91 -10.03 -11.13
N LEU A 319 13.04 -10.44 -10.54
CA LEU A 319 14.36 -9.87 -10.84
C LEU A 319 15.01 -10.51 -12.07
N THR A 320 14.51 -11.64 -12.57
CA THR A 320 15.10 -12.29 -13.73
C THR A 320 14.86 -11.44 -14.99
N PRO A 321 15.91 -11.12 -15.77
CA PRO A 321 15.79 -10.36 -17.02
C PRO A 321 14.82 -10.99 -18.02
N ALA A 322 14.61 -12.31 -17.95
CA ALA A 322 13.66 -13.06 -18.76
C ALA A 322 12.19 -12.64 -18.51
N ALA A 323 11.81 -12.33 -17.27
CA ALA A 323 10.48 -11.81 -16.95
C ALA A 323 10.30 -10.37 -17.47
N GLN A 324 11.35 -9.55 -17.40
CA GLN A 324 11.36 -8.20 -17.97
C GLN A 324 11.31 -8.20 -19.51
N LEU A 325 11.89 -9.22 -20.15
CA LEU A 325 11.79 -9.46 -21.60
C LEU A 325 10.36 -9.86 -22.02
N TRP A 326 9.66 -10.66 -21.21
CA TRP A 326 8.26 -11.06 -21.46
C TRP A 326 7.25 -9.91 -21.32
N LEU A 327 7.56 -8.90 -20.50
CA LEU A 327 6.74 -7.71 -20.33
C LEU A 327 6.95 -6.65 -21.42
N ARG A 328 7.94 -6.82 -22.31
CA ARG A 328 8.07 -5.93 -23.46
C ARG A 328 6.95 -6.25 -24.46
N PRO A 329 6.23 -5.23 -24.97
CA PRO A 329 5.27 -5.45 -26.04
C PRO A 329 6.00 -6.15 -27.19
N PRO A 330 5.39 -7.14 -27.84
CA PRO A 330 6.06 -7.86 -28.91
C PRO A 330 6.32 -6.88 -30.06
N THR A 331 7.58 -6.53 -30.27
CA THR A 331 8.02 -5.82 -31.47
C THR A 331 7.96 -6.80 -32.63
N TRP A 332 6.77 -7.04 -33.16
CA TRP A 332 6.61 -7.67 -34.46
C TRP A 332 7.02 -6.66 -35.53
N SER A 333 8.32 -6.50 -35.74
CA SER A 333 8.82 -5.91 -36.99
C SER A 333 8.62 -6.94 -38.09
N PHE A 334 7.44 -6.92 -38.71
CA PHE A 334 7.27 -7.54 -40.03
C PHE A 334 8.13 -6.74 -41.00
N HIS A 335 9.33 -7.27 -41.32
CA HIS A 335 10.02 -6.88 -42.54
C HIS A 335 9.11 -7.28 -43.71
N ARG A 336 8.63 -6.27 -44.43
CA ARG A 336 8.08 -6.43 -45.78
C ARG A 336 9.20 -6.77 -46.75
#